data_AF-T1B0L6-F1
#
_entry.id   AF-T1B0L6-F1
#
_cell.length_a   1.000
_cell.length_b   1.000
_cell.length_c   1.000
_cell.angle_alpha   90.00
_cell.angle_beta   90.00
_cell.angle_gamma   90.00
#
_symmetry.space_group_name_H-M   'P 1'
#
loop_
_entity.id
_entity.type
_entity.pdbx_description
1 polymer ?
#
loop_
_entity_poly.entity_id
_entity_poly.type
_entity_poly.pdbx_seq_one_letter_code
_entity_poly.pdbx_strand_id
1 'polypeptide(L)'
;VDIHGGGTDLIFPHHYAENEVALALHHRPFAKIFVHPGLVLWDGSKMSKSRGNLVPLRVALREVGADALRWYLLGSPLTERFHWSAEGLRRAAGEWRHIRRTLQAWLRPGAGGRVGQLRAREVADGVRLDLTADLATDRVYDHLRALAVAIEADPSGHLPHGERSATVAAIRDVERQTGLRIRP
;
A
#
# COMPACT_ATOMS: atom_id res chain seq x y z
N VAL A 1 -14.63 8.94 -20.36
CA VAL A 1 -14.19 8.54 -19.01
C VAL A 1 -12.83 9.18 -18.74
N ASP A 2 -12.53 9.66 -17.53
CA ASP A 2 -11.18 10.19 -17.24
C ASP A 2 -10.16 9.04 -17.06
N ILE A 3 -10.46 8.11 -16.16
CA ILE A 3 -9.61 6.94 -15.87
C ILE A 3 -10.42 5.66 -16.04
N HIS A 4 -9.86 4.70 -16.78
CA HIS A 4 -10.40 3.34 -16.90
C HIS A 4 -9.33 2.33 -16.47
N GLY A 5 -9.69 1.36 -15.64
CA GLY A 5 -8.73 0.47 -15.00
C GLY A 5 -9.12 -1.00 -15.10
N GLY A 6 -8.10 -1.86 -15.13
CA GLY A 6 -8.27 -3.32 -15.19
C GLY A 6 -6.91 -4.01 -15.20
N GLY A 7 -6.85 -5.31 -14.90
CA GLY A 7 -5.56 -6.03 -14.90
C GLY A 7 -4.83 -5.95 -16.24
N THR A 8 -3.51 -6.13 -16.27
CA THR A 8 -2.70 -6.08 -17.51
C THR A 8 -3.23 -7.03 -18.60
N ASP A 9 -3.88 -8.13 -18.22
CA ASP A 9 -4.51 -9.08 -19.14
C ASP A 9 -5.74 -8.53 -19.87
N LEU A 10 -6.29 -7.39 -19.42
CA LEU A 10 -7.40 -6.70 -20.07
C LEU A 10 -6.94 -5.67 -21.10
N ILE A 11 -5.65 -5.35 -21.20
CA ILE A 11 -5.13 -4.46 -22.25
C ILE A 11 -5.61 -4.93 -23.62
N PHE A 12 -5.42 -6.22 -23.90
CA PHE A 12 -5.89 -6.87 -25.12
C PHE A 12 -6.44 -8.27 -24.81
N PRO A 13 -7.59 -8.67 -25.40
CA PRO A 13 -8.37 -7.92 -26.39
C PRO A 13 -9.38 -6.92 -25.79
N HIS A 14 -9.57 -6.93 -24.46
CA HIS A 14 -10.75 -6.31 -23.83
C HIS A 14 -10.80 -4.78 -23.95
N HIS A 15 -9.90 -4.06 -23.28
CA HIS A 15 -9.89 -2.58 -23.29
C HIS A 15 -9.57 -2.03 -24.67
N TYR A 16 -8.77 -2.76 -25.47
CA TYR A 16 -8.58 -2.45 -26.89
C TYR A 16 -9.94 -2.42 -27.62
N ALA A 17 -10.73 -3.49 -27.54
CA ALA A 17 -12.03 -3.56 -28.20
C ALA A 17 -13.00 -2.49 -27.66
N GLU A 18 -13.00 -2.22 -26.36
CA GLU A 18 -13.81 -1.14 -25.77
C GLU A 18 -13.47 0.23 -26.36
N ASN A 19 -12.17 0.51 -26.53
CA ASN A 19 -11.72 1.76 -27.13
C ASN A 19 -12.06 1.85 -28.62
N GLU A 20 -11.85 0.78 -29.39
CA GLU A 20 -12.18 0.74 -30.81
C GLU A 20 -13.68 0.89 -31.07
N VAL A 21 -14.54 0.24 -30.26
CA VAL A 21 -16.00 0.40 -30.34
C VAL A 21 -16.41 1.84 -30.02
N ALA A 22 -15.81 2.46 -29.00
CA ALA A 22 -16.09 3.86 -28.67
C ALA A 22 -15.66 4.81 -29.81
N LEU A 23 -14.50 4.58 -30.42
CA LEU A 23 -14.03 5.35 -31.57
C LEU A 23 -14.96 5.20 -32.77
N ALA A 24 -15.42 3.98 -33.06
CA ALA A 24 -16.31 3.70 -34.19
C ALA A 24 -17.69 4.33 -34.03
N LEU A 25 -18.29 4.24 -32.83
CA LEU A 25 -19.68 4.67 -32.59
C LEU A 25 -19.80 6.14 -32.17
N HIS A 26 -18.77 6.69 -31.54
CA HIS A 26 -18.82 8.01 -30.90
C HIS A 26 -17.69 8.95 -31.32
N HIS A 27 -16.79 8.51 -32.21
CA HIS A 27 -15.67 9.32 -32.73
C HIS A 27 -14.80 9.94 -31.64
N ARG A 28 -14.68 9.26 -30.49
CA ARG A 28 -13.84 9.68 -29.36
C ARG A 28 -13.34 8.45 -28.59
N PRO A 29 -12.14 8.53 -27.96
CA PRO A 29 -11.63 7.43 -27.16
C PRO A 29 -12.53 7.17 -25.96
N PHE A 30 -12.53 5.92 -25.48
CA PHE A 30 -13.36 5.51 -24.35
C PHE A 30 -12.93 6.21 -23.04
N ALA A 31 -11.62 6.25 -22.78
CA ALA A 31 -11.02 6.88 -21.62
C ALA A 31 -9.80 7.74 -22.00
N LYS A 32 -9.49 8.76 -21.17
CA LYS A 32 -8.27 9.57 -21.34
C LYS A 32 -7.01 8.83 -20.90
N ILE A 33 -7.13 8.08 -19.80
CA ILE A 33 -6.03 7.30 -19.21
C ILE A 33 -6.53 5.89 -18.94
N PHE A 34 -5.74 4.90 -19.35
CA PHE A 34 -5.92 3.52 -18.96
C PHE A 34 -4.87 3.15 -17.91
N VAL A 35 -5.29 2.51 -16.82
CA VAL A 35 -4.41 2.10 -15.71
C VAL A 35 -4.45 0.59 -15.55
N HIS A 36 -3.29 -0.06 -15.65
CA HIS A 36 -3.18 -1.51 -15.64
C HIS A 36 -2.20 -2.01 -14.58
N PRO A 37 -2.67 -2.37 -13.37
CA PRO A 37 -1.80 -3.00 -12.38
C PRO A 37 -1.27 -4.35 -12.88
N GLY A 38 -0.07 -4.69 -12.43
CA GLY A 38 0.63 -5.90 -12.82
C GLY A 38 -0.08 -7.18 -12.36
N LEU A 39 0.21 -8.27 -13.06
CA LEU A 39 -0.39 -9.57 -12.76
C LEU A 39 0.18 -10.17 -11.47
N VAL A 40 -0.67 -10.84 -10.71
CA VAL A 40 -0.25 -11.73 -9.63
C VAL A 40 0.15 -13.08 -10.21
N LEU A 41 1.38 -13.49 -9.92
CA LEU A 41 1.97 -14.76 -10.31
C LEU A 41 2.11 -15.67 -9.09
N TRP A 42 1.94 -16.97 -9.26
CA TRP A 42 2.35 -17.99 -8.31
C TRP A 42 3.16 -19.02 -9.07
N ASP A 43 4.39 -19.24 -8.61
CA ASP A 43 5.32 -20.23 -9.18
C ASP A 43 5.56 -19.98 -10.68
N GLY A 44 5.87 -18.72 -11.01
CA GLY A 44 6.08 -18.25 -12.39
C GLY A 44 4.83 -18.17 -13.28
N SER A 45 3.70 -18.73 -12.84
CA SER A 45 2.45 -18.77 -13.62
C SER A 45 1.44 -17.73 -13.14
N LYS A 46 0.64 -17.18 -14.07
CA LYS A 46 -0.50 -16.31 -13.73
C LYS A 46 -1.42 -17.02 -12.72
N MET A 47 -1.82 -16.30 -11.68
CA MET A 47 -2.85 -16.78 -10.76
C MET A 47 -4.23 -16.63 -11.41
N SER A 48 -4.99 -17.72 -11.58
CA SER A 48 -6.35 -17.67 -12.11
C SER A 48 -7.22 -18.82 -11.63
N LYS A 49 -8.55 -18.62 -11.66
CA LYS A 49 -9.52 -19.70 -11.37
C LYS A 49 -9.35 -20.88 -12.33
N SER A 50 -9.20 -20.59 -13.62
CA SER A 50 -9.08 -21.61 -14.68
C SER A 50 -7.83 -22.48 -14.56
N ARG A 51 -6.75 -21.97 -13.97
CA ARG A 51 -5.51 -22.73 -13.72
C ARG A 51 -5.51 -23.47 -12.40
N GLY A 52 -6.59 -23.36 -11.59
CA GLY A 52 -6.71 -24.03 -10.31
C GLY A 52 -5.73 -23.54 -9.22
N ASN A 53 -4.92 -22.52 -9.50
CA ASN A 53 -3.89 -22.01 -8.61
C ASN A 53 -4.30 -20.70 -7.90
N LEU A 54 -5.60 -20.43 -7.77
CA LEU A 54 -6.06 -19.21 -7.09
C LEU A 54 -6.04 -19.39 -5.58
N VAL A 55 -5.40 -18.47 -4.85
CA VAL A 55 -5.60 -18.34 -3.40
C VAL A 55 -6.88 -17.54 -3.14
N PRO A 56 -7.91 -18.13 -2.52
CA PRO A 56 -9.13 -17.38 -2.22
C PRO A 56 -8.83 -16.26 -1.21
N LEU A 57 -9.30 -15.04 -1.48
CA LEU A 57 -9.07 -13.88 -0.61
C LEU A 57 -9.43 -14.16 0.87
N ARG A 58 -10.54 -14.86 1.12
CA ARG A 58 -10.97 -15.24 2.47
C ARG A 58 -9.95 -16.11 3.23
N VAL A 59 -9.14 -16.89 2.52
CA VAL A 59 -8.09 -17.73 3.12
C VAL A 59 -6.93 -16.85 3.54
N ALA A 60 -6.43 -16.01 2.63
CA ALA A 60 -5.35 -15.06 2.94
C ALA A 60 -5.73 -14.09 4.08
N LEU A 61 -6.98 -13.58 4.07
CA LEU A 61 -7.49 -12.72 5.14
C LEU A 61 -7.56 -13.41 6.50
N ARG A 62 -7.92 -14.70 6.55
CA ARG A 62 -7.93 -15.48 7.79
C ARG A 62 -6.51 -15.75 8.31
N GLU A 63 -5.53 -15.90 7.42
CA GLU A 63 -4.14 -16.18 7.80
C GLU A 63 -3.44 -14.94 8.39
N VAL A 64 -3.58 -13.76 7.76
CA VAL A 64 -2.79 -12.58 8.15
C VAL A 64 -3.60 -11.32 8.48
N GLY A 65 -4.90 -11.28 8.18
CA GLY A 65 -5.73 -10.09 8.32
C GLY A 65 -5.56 -9.08 7.18
N ALA A 66 -6.47 -8.10 7.11
CA ALA A 66 -6.56 -7.19 5.98
C ALA A 66 -5.35 -6.24 5.85
N ASP A 67 -4.84 -5.72 6.97
CA ASP A 67 -3.76 -4.73 6.95
C ASP A 67 -2.42 -5.38 6.54
N ALA A 68 -2.14 -6.60 7.02
CA ALA A 68 -0.96 -7.36 6.60
C ALA A 68 -1.04 -7.79 5.12
N LEU A 69 -2.24 -8.15 4.64
CA LEU A 69 -2.44 -8.49 3.24
C LEU A 69 -2.25 -7.27 2.33
N ARG A 70 -2.74 -6.09 2.73
CA ARG A 70 -2.45 -4.82 2.04
C ARG A 70 -0.96 -4.54 2.03
N TRP A 71 -0.31 -4.65 3.19
CA TRP A 71 1.14 -4.49 3.33
C TRP A 71 1.91 -5.39 2.36
N TYR A 72 1.47 -6.63 2.20
CA TYR A 72 2.08 -7.58 1.28
C TYR A 72 1.88 -7.21 -0.19
N LEU A 73 0.63 -6.94 -0.60
CA LEU A 73 0.29 -6.70 -2.01
C LEU A 73 0.78 -5.36 -2.54
N LEU A 74 0.76 -4.32 -1.70
CA LEU A 74 1.10 -2.95 -2.08
C LEU A 74 2.55 -2.59 -1.76
N GLY A 75 3.31 -3.51 -1.13
CA GLY A 75 4.75 -3.36 -0.90
C GLY A 75 5.62 -3.59 -2.13
N SER A 76 5.00 -3.72 -3.31
CA SER A 76 5.66 -3.79 -4.61
C SER A 76 5.04 -2.75 -5.54
N PRO A 77 5.79 -2.26 -6.56
CA PRO A 77 5.26 -1.29 -7.51
C PRO A 77 3.98 -1.80 -8.20
N LEU A 78 2.99 -0.91 -8.34
CA LEU A 78 1.65 -1.26 -8.83
C LEU A 78 1.67 -1.91 -10.23
N THR A 79 2.57 -1.47 -11.10
CA THR A 79 2.65 -1.87 -12.51
C THR A 79 3.51 -3.12 -12.73
N GLU A 80 4.26 -3.57 -11.72
CA GLU A 80 5.11 -4.76 -11.81
C GLU A 80 4.35 -6.06 -11.54
N ARG A 81 4.88 -7.16 -12.08
CA ARG A 81 4.34 -8.49 -11.80
C ARG A 81 4.61 -8.84 -10.33
N PHE A 82 3.55 -9.13 -9.59
CA PHE A 82 3.65 -9.48 -8.20
C PHE A 82 3.81 -11.00 -8.01
N HIS A 83 4.90 -11.43 -7.38
CA HIS A 83 5.16 -12.84 -7.12
C HIS A 83 4.60 -13.27 -5.76
N TRP A 84 3.44 -13.92 -5.79
CA TRP A 84 2.80 -14.50 -4.62
C TRP A 84 3.57 -15.71 -4.09
N SER A 85 3.81 -15.73 -2.77
CA SER A 85 4.26 -16.91 -2.04
C SER A 85 3.71 -16.89 -0.62
N ALA A 86 3.42 -18.08 -0.06
CA ALA A 86 2.98 -18.20 1.33
C ALA A 86 4.06 -17.71 2.32
N GLU A 87 5.34 -17.95 2.00
CA GLU A 87 6.45 -17.43 2.79
C GLU A 87 6.52 -15.89 2.75
N GLY A 88 6.40 -15.30 1.56
CA GLY A 88 6.37 -13.85 1.39
C GLY A 88 5.22 -13.20 2.15
N LEU A 89 4.03 -13.80 2.10
CA LEU A 89 2.87 -13.35 2.87
C LEU A 89 3.15 -13.34 4.38
N ARG A 90 3.74 -14.42 4.92
CA ARG A 90 4.06 -14.52 6.36
C ARG A 90 5.16 -13.55 6.77
N ARG A 91 6.17 -13.35 5.91
CA ARG A 91 7.25 -12.38 6.13
C ARG A 91 6.69 -10.96 6.21
N ALA A 92 5.90 -10.56 5.22
CA ALA A 92 5.23 -9.26 5.19
C ALA A 92 4.29 -9.06 6.39
N ALA A 93 3.57 -10.11 6.81
CA ALA A 93 2.74 -10.04 8.01
C ALA A 93 3.55 -9.93 9.31
N GLY A 94 4.74 -10.53 9.38
CA GLY A 94 5.68 -10.35 10.48
C GLY A 94 6.19 -8.91 10.56
N GLU A 95 6.65 -8.37 9.42
CA GLU A 95 7.13 -7.01 9.27
C GLU A 95 6.05 -5.99 9.66
N TRP A 96 4.85 -6.09 9.08
CA TRP A 96 3.73 -5.21 9.40
C TRP A 96 3.39 -5.23 10.89
N ARG A 97 3.33 -6.42 11.51
CA ARG A 97 3.05 -6.55 12.94
C ARG A 97 4.11 -5.86 13.79
N HIS A 98 5.38 -5.91 13.37
CA HIS A 98 6.48 -5.24 14.05
C HIS A 98 6.36 -3.72 13.92
N ILE A 99 6.30 -3.20 12.70
CA ILE A 99 6.15 -1.76 12.41
C ILE A 99 4.95 -1.17 13.14
N ARG A 100 3.79 -1.83 13.04
CA ARG A 100 2.58 -1.38 13.73
C ARG A 100 2.77 -1.32 15.24
N ARG A 101 3.39 -2.33 15.86
CA ARG A 101 3.65 -2.31 17.31
C ARG A 101 4.60 -1.17 17.70
N THR A 102 5.67 -0.95 16.94
CA THR A 102 6.63 0.13 17.16
C THR A 102 5.93 1.49 17.11
N LEU A 103 5.14 1.74 16.07
CA LEU A 103 4.36 2.97 15.93
C LEU A 103 3.29 3.13 17.03
N GLN A 104 2.57 2.07 17.37
CA GLN A 104 1.56 2.12 18.44
C GLN A 104 2.19 2.42 19.80
N ALA A 105 3.33 1.82 20.12
CA ALA A 105 4.05 2.08 21.35
C ALA A 105 4.50 3.55 21.42
N TRP A 106 5.10 4.06 20.35
CA TRP A 106 5.57 5.45 20.25
C TRP A 106 4.43 6.49 20.36
N LEU A 107 3.23 6.16 19.87
CA LEU A 107 2.06 7.06 19.94
C LEU A 107 1.35 7.07 21.32
N ARG A 108 1.70 6.16 22.24
CA ARG A 108 1.10 6.12 23.59
C ARG A 108 1.39 7.41 24.37
N PRO A 109 0.47 7.85 25.25
CA PRO A 109 0.75 8.98 26.13
C PRO A 109 2.02 8.74 26.94
N GLY A 110 2.98 9.66 26.85
CA GLY A 110 4.23 9.59 27.61
C GLY A 110 5.27 8.58 27.14
N ALA A 111 5.09 7.94 25.98
CA ALA A 111 6.05 6.95 25.47
C ALA A 111 6.90 7.44 24.28
N GLY A 112 6.64 8.65 23.77
CA GLY A 112 7.30 9.18 22.56
C GLY A 112 8.84 9.27 22.67
N GLY A 113 9.53 9.42 21.54
CA GLY A 113 10.99 9.63 21.49
C GLY A 113 11.35 10.97 20.81
N ARG A 114 12.65 11.29 20.62
CA ARG A 114 13.07 12.51 19.89
C ARG A 114 12.74 12.47 18.40
N VAL A 115 12.42 11.28 17.87
CA VAL A 115 11.64 11.16 16.63
C VAL A 115 10.31 11.85 16.89
N GLY A 116 10.27 13.14 16.57
CA GLY A 116 9.19 14.06 16.93
C GLY A 116 8.20 14.29 15.81
N GLN A 117 7.50 15.43 15.90
CA GLN A 117 6.50 15.86 14.92
C GLN A 117 7.04 16.00 13.49
N LEU A 118 8.28 16.47 13.31
CA LEU A 118 8.86 16.73 12.00
C LEU A 118 8.92 15.46 11.15
N ARG A 119 9.47 14.37 11.70
CA ARG A 119 9.61 13.11 10.99
C ARG A 119 8.26 12.48 10.63
N ALA A 120 7.27 12.61 11.51
CA ALA A 120 5.91 12.16 11.23
C ALA A 120 5.28 12.92 10.04
N ARG A 121 5.54 14.24 9.95
CA ARG A 121 5.08 15.07 8.83
C ARG A 121 5.80 14.74 7.54
N GLU A 122 7.12 14.54 7.57
CA GLU A 122 7.89 14.10 6.41
C GLU A 122 7.34 12.79 5.83
N VAL A 123 6.96 11.84 6.69
CA VAL A 123 6.32 10.60 6.26
C VAL A 123 4.95 10.87 5.63
N ALA A 124 4.10 11.70 6.23
CA ALA A 124 2.79 12.02 5.66
C ALA A 124 2.90 12.75 4.31
N ASP A 125 3.80 13.71 4.19
CA ASP A 125 4.08 14.46 2.97
C ASP A 125 4.71 13.54 1.90
N GLY A 126 5.62 12.66 2.29
CA GLY A 126 6.22 11.64 1.42
C GLY A 126 5.17 10.67 0.87
N VAL A 127 4.29 10.15 1.74
CA VAL A 127 3.15 9.31 1.31
C VAL A 127 2.26 10.03 0.31
N ARG A 128 1.93 11.30 0.58
CA ARG A 128 1.12 12.10 -0.36
C ARG A 128 1.82 12.27 -1.70
N LEU A 129 3.10 12.63 -1.68
CA LEU A 129 3.90 12.83 -2.89
C LEU A 129 3.97 11.54 -3.71
N ASP A 130 4.29 10.41 -3.07
CA ASP A 130 4.44 9.13 -3.75
C ASP A 130 3.13 8.58 -4.30
N LEU A 131 2.00 8.79 -3.61
CA LEU A 131 0.69 8.45 -4.15
C LEU A 131 0.31 9.31 -5.35
N THR A 132 0.76 10.57 -5.41
CA THR A 132 0.57 11.42 -6.59
C THR A 132 1.56 11.13 -7.72
N ALA A 133 2.67 10.46 -7.43
CA ALA A 133 3.71 10.07 -8.37
C ALA A 133 3.51 8.62 -8.85
N ASP A 134 2.44 8.41 -9.63
CA ASP A 134 2.05 7.11 -10.22
C ASP A 134 1.71 6.02 -9.20
N LEU A 135 1.07 6.41 -8.07
CA LEU A 135 0.68 5.47 -7.02
C LEU A 135 1.84 4.58 -6.56
N ALA A 136 3.01 5.17 -6.28
CA ALA A 136 4.21 4.43 -5.86
C ALA A 136 4.07 3.85 -4.44
N THR A 137 3.28 2.79 -4.32
CA THR A 137 2.88 2.20 -3.04
C THR A 137 4.03 1.51 -2.30
N ASP A 138 5.04 1.03 -3.02
CA ASP A 138 6.29 0.53 -2.47
C ASP A 138 7.03 1.61 -1.67
N ARG A 139 7.16 2.81 -2.25
CA ARG A 139 7.81 3.96 -1.58
C ARG A 139 7.03 4.46 -0.37
N VAL A 140 5.68 4.42 -0.44
CA VAL A 140 4.80 4.69 0.71
C VAL A 140 5.15 3.79 1.90
N TYR A 141 5.45 2.50 1.66
CA TYR A 141 5.77 1.56 2.73
C TYR A 141 7.22 1.71 3.22
N ASP A 142 8.13 2.16 2.38
CA ASP A 142 9.50 2.52 2.79
C ASP A 142 9.53 3.69 3.78
N HIS A 143 8.65 4.69 3.62
CA HIS A 143 8.52 5.76 4.62
C HIS A 143 8.14 5.24 6.00
N LEU A 144 7.22 4.28 6.06
CA LEU A 144 6.78 3.65 7.32
C LEU A 144 7.85 2.76 7.93
N ARG A 145 8.62 2.02 7.11
CA ARG A 145 9.80 1.27 7.56
C ARG A 145 10.85 2.20 8.15
N ALA A 146 11.19 3.27 7.43
CA ALA A 146 12.19 4.24 7.85
C ALA A 146 11.78 4.95 9.16
N LEU A 147 10.49 5.21 9.35
CA LEU A 147 9.97 5.76 10.61
C LEU A 147 10.13 4.77 11.77
N ALA A 148 9.79 3.48 11.57
CA ALA A 148 9.95 2.46 12.60
C ALA A 148 11.43 2.30 13.00
N VAL A 149 12.34 2.24 12.03
CA VAL A 149 13.80 2.19 12.28
C VAL A 149 14.27 3.42 13.05
N ALA A 150 13.81 4.62 12.69
CA ALA A 150 14.18 5.83 13.40
C ALA A 150 13.70 5.81 14.87
N ILE A 151 12.46 5.36 15.12
CA ILE A 151 11.91 5.24 16.48
C ILE A 151 12.74 4.27 17.32
N GLU A 152 13.17 3.16 16.74
CA GLU A 152 13.97 2.14 17.43
C GLU A 152 15.40 2.59 17.71
N ALA A 153 15.97 3.44 16.84
CA ALA A 153 17.30 4.00 17.01
C ALA A 153 17.36 5.08 18.12
N ASP A 154 16.25 5.76 18.40
CA ASP A 154 16.14 6.70 19.52
C ASP A 154 14.84 6.48 20.31
N PRO A 155 14.83 5.44 21.18
CA PRO A 155 13.68 5.14 22.01
C PRO A 155 13.49 6.15 23.16
N SER A 156 14.37 7.15 23.29
CA SER A 156 14.44 8.00 24.46
C SER A 156 13.58 9.27 24.32
N GLY A 157 12.68 9.49 25.27
CA GLY A 157 12.07 10.80 25.49
C GLY A 157 10.60 10.77 25.90
N HIS A 158 9.98 11.93 25.79
CA HIS A 158 8.54 12.11 25.76
C HIS A 158 8.27 12.97 24.54
N LEU A 159 7.25 12.63 23.75
CA LEU A 159 6.70 13.57 22.76
C LEU A 159 6.01 14.72 23.53
N PRO A 160 6.46 15.99 23.39
CA PRO A 160 5.75 17.13 23.97
C PRO A 160 4.28 17.14 23.53
N HIS A 161 3.37 17.64 24.38
CA HIS A 161 1.93 17.56 24.10
C HIS A 161 1.52 18.18 22.76
N GLY A 162 2.13 19.31 22.37
CA GLY A 162 1.91 19.95 21.06
C GLY A 162 2.39 19.09 19.89
N GLU A 163 3.59 18.51 20.01
CA GLU A 163 4.16 17.63 18.99
C GLU A 163 3.41 16.32 18.84
N ARG A 164 2.89 15.79 19.94
CA ARG A 164 2.08 14.56 19.94
C ARG A 164 0.81 14.73 19.11
N SER A 165 0.09 15.83 19.31
CA SER A 165 -1.17 16.08 18.57
C SER A 165 -0.93 16.17 17.07
N ALA A 166 0.13 16.86 16.65
CA ALA A 166 0.52 16.97 15.26
C ALA A 166 1.05 15.63 14.68
N THR A 167 1.80 14.87 15.46
CA THR A 167 2.26 13.52 15.10
C THR A 167 1.07 12.59 14.84
N VAL A 168 0.10 12.57 15.76
CA VAL A 168 -1.12 11.77 15.60
C VAL A 168 -1.92 12.21 14.37
N ALA A 169 -1.97 13.50 14.07
CA ALA A 169 -2.63 14.02 12.87
C ALA A 169 -1.94 13.55 11.58
N ALA A 170 -0.60 13.56 11.54
CA ALA A 170 0.17 13.06 10.40
C ALA A 170 -0.03 11.56 10.19
N ILE A 171 0.03 10.75 11.25
CA ILE A 171 -0.25 9.29 11.15
C ILE A 171 -1.70 9.05 10.69
N ARG A 172 -2.68 9.81 11.19
CA ARG A 172 -4.07 9.71 10.72
C ARG A 172 -4.19 10.02 9.22
N ASP A 173 -3.39 10.95 8.69
CA ASP A 173 -3.37 11.21 7.25
C ASP A 173 -2.86 10.00 6.48
N VAL A 174 -1.75 9.38 6.91
CA VAL A 174 -1.23 8.15 6.32
C VAL A 174 -2.29 7.05 6.30
N GLU A 175 -2.99 6.81 7.42
CA GLU A 175 -4.06 5.80 7.47
C GLU A 175 -5.21 6.11 6.51
N ARG A 176 -5.59 7.39 6.38
CA ARG A 176 -6.66 7.81 5.47
C ARG A 176 -6.28 7.57 4.01
N GLN A 177 -5.03 7.85 3.64
CA GLN A 177 -4.55 7.70 2.27
C GLN A 177 -4.28 6.24 1.89
N THR A 178 -3.79 5.43 2.83
CA THR A 178 -3.36 4.05 2.56
C THR A 178 -4.39 2.98 2.95
N GLY A 179 -5.32 3.31 3.84
CA GLY A 179 -6.25 2.34 4.43
C GLY A 179 -5.61 1.39 5.45
N LEU A 180 -4.33 1.56 5.79
CA LEU A 180 -3.67 0.81 6.87
C LEU A 180 -4.13 1.35 8.22
N ARG A 181 -4.39 0.45 9.18
CA ARG A 181 -4.73 0.83 10.56
C ARG A 181 -3.51 0.71 11.46
N ILE A 182 -2.90 1.84 11.77
CA ILE A 182 -1.67 1.96 12.56
C ILE A 182 -2.02 2.22 14.02
N ARG A 183 -2.89 3.22 14.28
CA ARG A 183 -3.29 3.63 15.63
C ARG A 183 -4.02 2.50 16.35
N PRO A 184 -3.89 2.42 17.70
CA PRO A 184 -4.58 1.42 18.50
C PRO A 184 -6.11 1.61 18.49
#